data_AF-A0ABD5AYV4-F1
#
_entry.id   AF-A0ABD5AYV4-F1
#
_cell.length_a   1.000
_cell.length_b   1.000
_cell.length_c   1.000
_cell.angle_alpha   90.00
_cell.angle_beta   90.00
_cell.angle_gamma   90.00
#
_symmetry.space_group_name_H-M   'P 1'
#
loop_
_entity.id
_entity.type
_entity.pdbx_description
1 polymer ?
#
loop_
_entity_poly.entity_id
_entity_poly.type
_entity_poly.pdbx_seq_one_letter_code
_entity_poly.pdbx_strand_id
1 'polypeptide(L)'
;MKQYDVVFLGSGHAAWHAALTLKQSGKQVAIVEKDTIAGTCTNYGCNAKILLEGPYEVLEEAKQYPNIIDSHNLEVNWKNLMRYKEKVINPMSETLTSMFEQQEIDVIMGKG
;
A
#
# COMPACT_ATOMS: atom_id res chain seq x y z
N MET A 1 -16.11 7.31 -27.93
CA MET A 1 -16.13 6.49 -26.68
C MET A 1 -14.97 5.53 -26.75
N LYS A 2 -14.11 5.46 -25.72
CA LYS A 2 -13.14 4.37 -25.59
C LYS A 2 -13.92 3.09 -25.23
N GLN A 3 -13.54 1.96 -25.83
CA GLN A 3 -14.05 0.64 -25.45
C GLN A 3 -12.97 -0.07 -24.64
N TYR A 4 -13.37 -0.76 -23.58
CA TYR A 4 -12.49 -1.57 -22.74
C TYR A 4 -13.01 -3.00 -22.71
N ASP A 5 -12.10 -3.96 -22.66
CA ASP A 5 -12.45 -5.36 -22.42
C ASP A 5 -12.89 -5.56 -20.96
N VAL A 6 -12.22 -4.86 -20.03
CA VAL A 6 -12.49 -4.94 -18.59
C VAL A 6 -12.38 -3.57 -17.95
N VAL A 7 -13.34 -3.25 -17.08
CA VAL A 7 -13.30 -2.06 -16.22
C VAL A 7 -13.39 -2.50 -14.77
N PHE A 8 -12.42 -2.09 -13.96
CA PHE A 8 -12.45 -2.29 -12.51
C PHE A 8 -13.06 -1.06 -11.82
N LEU A 9 -13.91 -1.31 -10.82
CA LEU A 9 -14.40 -0.29 -9.90
C LEU A 9 -13.62 -0.43 -8.59
N GLY A 10 -12.71 0.50 -8.36
CA GLY A 10 -11.72 0.49 -7.30
C GLY A 10 -10.35 0.03 -7.78
N SER A 11 -9.30 0.61 -7.18
CA SER A 11 -7.89 0.35 -7.45
C SER A 11 -7.20 -0.47 -6.35
N GLY A 12 -7.98 -1.12 -5.48
CA GLY A 12 -7.46 -1.95 -4.40
C GLY A 12 -6.62 -3.13 -4.88
N HIS A 13 -5.94 -3.81 -3.95
CA HIS A 13 -5.00 -4.89 -4.24
C HIS A 13 -5.48 -5.97 -5.21
N ALA A 14 -6.74 -6.37 -5.13
CA ALA A 14 -7.30 -7.35 -6.08
C ALA A 14 -7.41 -6.78 -7.50
N ALA A 15 -7.89 -5.54 -7.63
CA ALA A 15 -8.16 -4.91 -8.91
C ALA A 15 -6.88 -4.60 -9.67
N TRP A 16 -5.89 -3.99 -9.00
CA TRP A 16 -4.69 -3.56 -9.71
C TRP A 16 -3.80 -4.72 -10.17
N HIS A 17 -3.71 -5.80 -9.38
CA HIS A 17 -3.02 -7.01 -9.82
C HIS A 17 -3.72 -7.66 -11.02
N ALA A 18 -5.04 -7.79 -10.97
CA ALA A 18 -5.80 -8.36 -12.09
C ALA A 18 -5.70 -7.49 -13.35
N ALA A 19 -5.73 -6.16 -13.20
CA ALA A 19 -5.56 -5.21 -14.29
C ALA A 19 -4.20 -5.37 -14.98
N LEU A 20 -3.12 -5.50 -14.21
CA LEU A 20 -1.79 -5.79 -14.74
C LEU A 20 -1.75 -7.09 -15.54
N THR A 21 -2.27 -8.19 -14.96
CA THR A 21 -2.29 -9.49 -15.63
C THR A 21 -3.09 -9.46 -16.93
N LEU A 22 -4.26 -8.80 -16.93
CA LEU A 22 -5.09 -8.64 -18.12
C LEU A 22 -4.40 -7.77 -19.18
N LYS A 23 -3.72 -6.70 -18.77
CA LYS A 23 -2.98 -5.83 -19.68
C LYS A 23 -1.79 -6.55 -20.31
N GLN A 24 -1.04 -7.34 -19.55
CA GLN A 24 0.01 -8.23 -20.05
C GLN A 24 -0.53 -9.30 -21.02
N SER A 25 -1.79 -9.68 -20.88
CA SER A 25 -2.50 -10.58 -21.80
C SER A 25 -3.10 -9.86 -23.02
N GLY A 26 -2.76 -8.57 -23.23
CA GLY A 26 -3.19 -7.76 -24.38
C GLY A 26 -4.60 -7.18 -24.28
N LYS A 27 -5.23 -7.18 -23.09
CA LYS A 27 -6.57 -6.60 -22.90
C LYS A 27 -6.52 -5.08 -22.71
N GLN A 28 -7.55 -4.39 -23.19
CA GLN A 28 -7.80 -2.99 -22.88
C GLN A 28 -8.49 -2.90 -21.52
N VAL A 29 -7.81 -2.31 -20.54
CA VAL A 29 -8.28 -2.26 -19.15
C VAL A 29 -8.38 -0.81 -18.68
N ALA A 30 -9.47 -0.50 -17.97
CA ALA A 30 -9.60 0.72 -17.19
C ALA A 30 -9.84 0.43 -15.70
N ILE A 31 -9.41 1.35 -14.85
CA ILE A 31 -9.69 1.35 -13.42
C ILE A 31 -10.39 2.67 -13.06
N VAL A 32 -11.51 2.60 -12.37
CA VAL A 32 -12.21 3.77 -11.82
C VAL A 32 -11.97 3.81 -10.32
N GLU A 33 -11.33 4.87 -9.81
CA GLU A 33 -11.03 5.01 -8.38
C GLU A 33 -11.61 6.33 -7.85
N LYS A 34 -12.24 6.29 -6.67
CA LYS A 34 -12.86 7.45 -6.04
C LYS A 34 -11.96 8.16 -5.02
N ASP A 35 -10.92 7.47 -4.55
CA ASP A 35 -10.04 7.89 -3.45
C ASP A 35 -8.57 7.63 -3.83
N THR A 36 -7.70 7.32 -2.87
CA THR A 36 -6.27 7.11 -3.10
C THR A 36 -6.01 5.78 -3.81
N ILE A 37 -5.20 5.84 -4.86
CA ILE A 37 -4.82 4.69 -5.67
C ILE A 37 -4.13 3.62 -4.81
N ALA A 38 -4.33 2.34 -5.12
CA ALA A 38 -3.91 1.14 -4.36
C ALA A 38 -4.85 0.75 -3.20
N GLY A 39 -5.81 1.62 -2.86
CA GLY A 39 -6.88 1.34 -1.90
C GLY A 39 -6.40 1.13 -0.46
N THR A 40 -7.22 0.45 0.34
CA THR A 40 -7.04 0.42 1.81
C THR A 40 -5.76 -0.25 2.27
N CYS A 41 -5.43 -1.45 1.79
CA CYS A 41 -4.31 -2.22 2.35
C CYS A 41 -2.96 -1.48 2.23
N THR A 42 -2.72 -0.77 1.11
CA THR A 42 -1.51 0.05 0.93
C THR A 42 -1.54 1.32 1.78
N ASN A 43 -2.64 2.09 1.71
CA ASN A 43 -2.66 3.46 2.21
C ASN A 43 -3.03 3.55 3.70
N TYR A 44 -3.89 2.65 4.18
CA TYR A 44 -4.54 2.78 5.49
C TYR A 44 -4.56 1.48 6.32
N GLY A 45 -4.26 0.33 5.72
CA GLY A 45 -4.45 -0.99 6.31
C GLY A 45 -3.12 -1.68 6.59
N CYS A 46 -2.83 -2.73 5.81
CA CYS A 46 -1.71 -3.63 6.01
C CYS A 46 -0.37 -2.90 6.20
N ASN A 47 0.00 -2.01 5.27
CA ASN A 47 1.31 -1.36 5.32
C ASN A 47 1.43 -0.42 6.53
N ALA A 48 0.37 0.32 6.84
CA ALA A 48 0.31 1.13 8.05
C ALA A 48 0.42 0.29 9.32
N LYS A 49 -0.30 -0.84 9.37
CA LYS A 49 -0.31 -1.75 10.52
C LYS A 49 1.07 -2.32 10.80
N ILE A 50 1.73 -2.91 9.80
CA ILE A 50 3.04 -3.58 10.01
C ILE A 50 4.12 -2.58 10.42
N LEU A 51 4.07 -1.35 9.89
CA LEU A 51 5.03 -0.30 10.25
C LEU A 51 4.86 0.15 11.71
N LEU A 52 3.63 0.18 12.20
CA LEU A 52 3.33 0.58 13.58
C LEU A 52 3.61 -0.55 14.57
N GLU A 53 3.34 -1.79 14.19
CA GLU A 53 3.50 -2.98 15.03
C GLU A 53 4.97 -3.38 15.21
N GLY A 54 5.78 -3.33 14.14
CA GLY A 54 7.15 -3.84 14.14
C GLY A 54 8.03 -3.37 15.30
N PRO A 55 8.06 -2.07 15.67
CA PRO A 55 8.82 -1.63 16.84
C PRO A 55 8.36 -2.25 18.17
N TYR A 56 7.07 -2.56 18.32
CA TYR A 56 6.55 -3.21 19.52
C TYR A 56 6.86 -4.71 19.55
N GLU A 57 6.93 -5.37 18.40
CA GLU A 57 7.43 -6.76 18.30
C GLU A 57 8.88 -6.83 18.79
N VAL A 58 9.73 -5.86 18.40
CA VAL A 58 11.12 -5.76 18.89
C VAL A 58 11.18 -5.60 20.42
N LEU A 59 10.32 -4.75 20.99
CA LEU A 59 10.25 -4.59 22.45
C LEU A 59 9.86 -5.89 23.15
N GLU A 60 8.91 -6.64 22.58
CA GLU A 60 8.43 -7.89 23.15
C GLU A 60 9.47 -9.00 23.04
N GLU A 61 10.14 -9.10 21.89
CA GLU A 61 11.21 -10.08 21.65
C GLU A 61 12.42 -9.83 22.57
N ALA A 62 12.80 -8.57 22.78
CA ALA A 62 13.90 -8.22 23.69
C ALA A 62 13.66 -8.71 25.14
N LYS A 63 12.40 -8.74 25.60
CA LYS A 63 12.05 -9.23 26.94
C LYS A 63 12.21 -10.75 27.09
N GLN A 64 12.22 -11.50 25.99
CA GLN A 64 12.34 -12.97 26.03
C GLN A 64 13.76 -13.46 26.36
N TYR A 65 14.76 -12.57 26.36
CA TYR A 65 16.16 -12.91 26.61
C TYR A 65 16.71 -12.22 27.87
N PRO A 66 16.14 -12.51 29.06
CA PRO A 66 16.59 -11.90 30.31
C PRO A 66 18.05 -12.27 30.59
N ASN A 67 18.83 -11.30 31.08
CA ASN A 67 20.27 -11.43 31.36
C ASN A 67 21.19 -11.58 30.12
N ILE A 68 20.63 -11.54 28.91
CA ILE A 68 21.40 -11.47 27.65
C ILE A 68 21.20 -10.09 27.03
N ILE A 69 19.96 -9.60 26.99
CA ILE A 69 19.61 -8.26 26.50
C ILE A 69 19.15 -7.40 27.68
N ASP A 70 19.78 -6.23 27.86
CA ASP A 70 19.27 -5.19 28.76
C ASP A 70 18.21 -4.35 28.04
N SER A 71 16.95 -4.55 28.40
CA SER A 71 15.79 -3.93 27.75
C SER A 71 15.15 -2.79 28.57
N HIS A 72 15.74 -2.39 29.70
CA HIS A 72 15.11 -1.42 30.62
C HIS A 72 14.82 -0.04 30.00
N ASN A 73 15.59 0.38 29.00
CA ASN A 73 15.49 1.71 28.39
C ASN A 73 15.05 1.66 26.92
N LEU A 74 14.38 0.58 26.49
CA LEU A 74 13.83 0.50 25.15
C LEU A 74 12.44 1.15 25.11
N GLU A 75 12.31 2.25 24.37
CA GLU A 75 11.04 2.96 24.17
C GLU A 75 10.78 3.29 22.70
N VAL A 76 9.50 3.30 22.32
CA VAL A 76 9.07 3.73 20.99
C VAL A 76 8.77 5.22 21.02
N ASN A 77 9.50 6.00 20.23
CA ASN A 77 9.15 7.39 19.98
C ASN A 77 7.98 7.47 18.99
N TRP A 78 6.75 7.59 19.51
CA TRP A 78 5.52 7.62 18.71
C TRP A 78 5.54 8.69 17.61
N LYS A 79 6.03 9.89 17.91
CA LYS A 79 6.07 11.01 16.95
C LYS A 79 6.97 10.68 15.76
N ASN A 80 8.13 10.08 16.00
CA ASN A 80 9.05 9.69 14.94
C ASN A 80 8.54 8.46 14.18
N LEU A 81 7.86 7.53 14.86
CA LEU A 81 7.24 6.36 14.22
C LEU A 81 6.13 6.77 13.23
N MET A 82 5.26 7.69 13.62
CA MET A 82 4.22 8.21 12.73
C MET A 82 4.79 8.90 11.49
N ARG A 83 5.85 9.72 11.67
CA ARG A 83 6.58 10.34 10.55
C ARG A 83 7.23 9.31 9.64
N TYR A 84 7.81 8.26 10.20
CA TYR A 84 8.38 7.16 9.42
C TYR A 84 7.31 6.44 8.61
N LYS A 85 6.17 6.10 9.23
CA LYS A 85 5.01 5.51 8.53
C LYS A 85 4.56 6.37 7.35
N GLU A 86 4.36 7.66 7.55
CA GLU A 86 3.97 8.60 6.48
C GLU A 86 5.01 8.66 5.36
N LYS A 87 6.30 8.74 5.71
CA LYS A 87 7.40 8.73 4.74
C LYS A 87 7.38 7.48 3.85
N VAL A 88 7.02 6.32 4.41
CA VAL A 88 6.98 5.05 3.67
C VAL A 88 5.70 4.92 2.82
N ILE A 89 4.54 5.34 3.36
CA ILE A 89 3.24 5.10 2.70
C ILE A 89 2.93 6.15 1.62
N ASN A 90 3.19 7.43 1.87
CA ASN A 90 2.74 8.52 0.99
C ASN A 90 3.19 8.35 -0.48
N PRO A 91 4.42 7.89 -0.79
CA PRO A 91 4.86 7.71 -2.18
C PRO A 91 4.23 6.50 -2.91
N MET A 92 3.56 5.59 -2.20
CA MET A 92 3.14 4.31 -2.78
C MET A 92 2.02 4.49 -3.81
N SER A 93 1.08 5.41 -3.55
CA SER A 93 0.01 5.73 -4.50
C SER A 93 0.58 6.27 -5.81
N GLU A 94 1.53 7.21 -5.73
CA GLU A 94 2.17 7.81 -6.90
C GLU A 94 2.95 6.77 -7.70
N THR A 95 3.68 5.89 -7.00
CA THR A 95 4.43 4.80 -7.63
C THR A 95 3.51 3.88 -8.42
N LEU A 96 2.35 3.53 -7.86
CA LEU A 96 1.38 2.67 -8.54
C LEU A 96 0.71 3.40 -9.73
N THR A 97 0.44 4.70 -9.61
CA THR A 97 -0.05 5.52 -10.72
C THR A 97 0.93 5.51 -11.89
N SER A 98 2.22 5.77 -11.63
CA SER A 98 3.25 5.73 -12.68
C SER A 98 3.38 4.36 -13.33
N MET A 99 3.22 3.29 -12.55
CA MET A 99 3.20 1.92 -13.09
C MET A 99 2.00 1.70 -14.01
N PHE A 100 0.80 2.17 -13.68
CA PHE A 100 -0.36 2.08 -14.56
C PHE A 100 -0.16 2.84 -15.87
N GLU A 101 0.42 4.04 -15.80
CA GLU A 101 0.74 4.85 -16.99
C GLU A 101 1.74 4.12 -17.90
N GLN A 102 2.81 3.56 -17.33
CA GLN A 102 3.80 2.77 -18.07
C GLN A 102 3.20 1.52 -18.71
N GLN A 103 2.22 0.91 -18.06
CA GLN A 103 1.50 -0.24 -18.58
C GLN A 103 0.32 0.15 -19.47
N GLU A 104 0.08 1.44 -19.76
CA GLU A 104 -1.06 1.94 -20.55
C GLU A 104 -2.42 1.45 -20.02
N ILE A 105 -2.59 1.42 -18.70
CA ILE A 105 -3.87 1.18 -18.02
C ILE A 105 -4.50 2.53 -17.74
N ASP A 106 -5.71 2.76 -18.27
CA ASP A 106 -6.42 4.02 -18.06
C ASP A 106 -6.97 4.08 -16.62
N VAL A 107 -6.54 5.07 -15.85
CA VAL A 107 -7.07 5.33 -14.50
C VAL A 107 -7.98 6.55 -14.55
N ILE A 108 -9.23 6.38 -14.11
CA ILE A 108 -10.25 7.42 -14.12
C ILE A 108 -10.61 7.72 -12.67
N MET A 109 -10.33 8.95 -12.24
CA MET A 109 -10.75 9.42 -10.93
C MET A 109 -12.25 9.73 -10.97
N GLY A 110 -13.06 8.97 -10.22
CA GLY A 110 -14.50 9.10 -10.27
C GLY A 110 -15.25 8.07 -9.44
N LYS A 111 -16.56 8.15 -9.50
CA LYS A 111 -17.49 7.18 -8.91
C LYS A 111 -18.40 6.66 -10.02
N GLY A 112 -18.74 5.38 -9.93
CA GLY A 112 -19.78 4.75 -10.75
C GLY A 112 -21.15 4.92 -10.10
#